data_AF-A0A8X6JCU3-F1
#
_entry.id   AF-A0A8X6JCU3-F1
#
_cell.length_a   1.000
_cell.length_b   1.000
_cell.length_c   1.000
_cell.angle_alpha   90.00
_cell.angle_beta   90.00
_cell.angle_gamma   90.00
#
_symmetry.space_group_name_H-M   'P 1'
#
loop_
_entity.id
_entity.type
_entity.pdbx_description
1 polymer ?
#
loop_
_entity_poly.entity_id
_entity_poly.type
_entity_poly.pdbx_seq_one_letter_code
_entity_poly.pdbx_strand_id
1 'polypeptide(L)'
;MKLIEEIKNYGIDLSDLTLHVSDLRICDLWSLDSLGIKEPSISQSKSEIEEAVKDHFVRSLRRDDEGRYQVSLPWLEVHPELSDNRNIAERRLKSCERSLQKRNCLQEYENIFKEWVSEKIIESVEPEELAREKGHFLPHRPVFKENSTTRIRPVFDASAKERTIVLKRGLIIWN
;
A
#
# COMPACT_ATOMS: atom_id res chain seq x y z
N MET A 1 -24.74 13.06 31.56
CA MET A 1 -24.27 12.52 32.86
C MET A 1 -24.24 10.99 32.90
N LYS A 2 -25.32 10.27 32.53
CA LYS A 2 -25.33 8.79 32.54
C LYS A 2 -24.23 8.10 31.71
N LEU A 3 -23.93 8.60 30.51
CA LEU A 3 -22.88 8.04 29.64
C LEU A 3 -21.46 8.17 30.22
N ILE A 4 -21.20 9.18 31.04
CA ILE A 4 -19.87 9.44 31.62
C ILE A 4 -19.62 8.49 32.81
N GLU A 5 -20.65 8.17 33.58
CA GLU A 5 -20.56 7.17 34.66
C GLU A 5 -20.40 5.76 34.11
N GLU A 6 -21.06 5.43 32.99
CA GLU A 6 -20.95 4.13 32.33
C GLU A 6 -19.53 3.83 31.83
N ILE A 7 -18.84 4.84 31.28
CA ILE A 7 -17.45 4.71 30.78
C ILE A 7 -16.44 4.54 31.92
N LYS A 8 -16.64 5.21 33.06
CA LYS A 8 -15.79 5.05 34.26
C LYS A 8 -15.86 3.64 34.84
N ASN A 9 -17.00 2.95 34.68
CA ASN A 9 -17.21 1.61 35.21
C ASN A 9 -16.44 0.51 34.44
N TYR A 10 -15.92 0.83 33.25
CA TYR A 10 -15.06 -0.05 32.45
C TYR A 10 -13.56 0.11 32.74
N GLY A 11 -13.18 0.90 33.75
CA GLY A 11 -11.77 1.07 34.15
C GLY A 11 -10.93 1.86 33.14
N ILE A 12 -11.56 2.52 32.16
CA ILE A 12 -10.89 3.43 31.23
C ILE A 12 -10.78 4.78 31.93
N ASP A 13 -9.60 5.07 32.47
CA ASP A 13 -9.29 6.39 33.00
C ASP A 13 -9.26 7.41 31.86
N LEU A 14 -10.34 8.18 31.73
CA LEU A 14 -10.45 9.25 30.74
C LEU A 14 -9.37 10.33 30.93
N SER A 15 -8.77 10.45 32.12
CA SER A 15 -7.65 11.38 32.32
C SER A 15 -6.40 10.94 31.58
N ASP A 16 -6.17 9.63 31.40
CA ASP A 16 -5.01 9.06 30.72
C ASP A 16 -5.09 9.22 29.18
N LEU A 17 -6.31 9.14 28.63
CA LEU A 17 -6.57 9.46 27.22
C LEU A 17 -6.52 10.98 26.96
N THR A 18 -6.96 11.78 27.93
CA THR A 18 -6.92 13.25 27.81
C THR A 18 -5.48 13.77 27.91
N LEU A 19 -4.63 13.15 28.74
CA LEU A 19 -3.22 13.51 28.89
C LEU A 19 -2.41 13.28 27.60
N HIS A 20 -2.74 12.25 26.82
CA HIS A 20 -2.07 11.95 25.55
C HIS A 20 -2.47 12.88 24.39
N VAL A 21 -3.57 13.63 24.53
CA VAL A 21 -4.06 14.54 23.48
C VAL A 21 -3.77 16.00 23.81
N SER A 22 -3.57 16.35 25.09
CA SER A 22 -3.36 17.72 25.54
C SER A 22 -2.03 18.36 25.09
N ASP A 23 -1.02 17.56 24.73
CA ASP A 23 0.29 18.06 24.29
C ASP A 23 0.48 18.09 22.77
N LEU A 24 -0.52 17.67 22.00
CA LEU A 24 -0.45 17.74 20.54
C LEU A 24 -1.13 19.02 20.07
N ARG A 25 -0.36 19.93 19.47
CA ARG A 25 -0.95 21.10 18.80
C ARG A 25 -1.77 20.57 17.63
N ILE A 26 -2.87 21.25 17.27
CA ILE A 26 -3.69 20.88 16.11
C ILE A 26 -2.83 20.74 14.83
N CYS A 27 -1.77 21.55 14.71
CA CYS A 27 -0.81 21.45 13.61
C CYS A 27 -0.07 20.11 13.57
N ASP A 28 0.21 19.51 14.74
CA ASP A 28 0.91 18.24 14.85
C ASP A 28 0.02 17.09 14.32
N LEU A 29 -1.31 17.18 14.42
CA LEU A 29 -2.25 16.21 13.82
C LEU A 29 -2.08 16.09 12.28
N TRP A 30 -1.64 17.17 11.64
CA TRP A 30 -1.39 17.23 10.20
C TRP A 30 0.09 17.08 9.85
N SER A 31 0.95 16.88 10.84
CA SER A 31 2.36 16.62 10.59
C SER A 31 2.53 15.22 10.01
N LEU A 32 3.39 15.10 8.99
CA LEU A 32 3.74 13.79 8.40
C LEU A 32 4.32 12.84 9.45
N ASP A 33 5.04 13.40 10.43
CA ASP A 33 5.60 12.67 11.57
C ASP A 33 4.52 12.00 12.44
N SER A 34 3.43 12.70 12.75
CA SER A 34 2.29 12.12 13.48
C SER A 34 1.53 11.05 12.68
N LEU A 35 1.60 11.10 11.34
CA LEU A 35 1.07 10.06 10.46
C LEU A 35 2.03 8.87 10.30
N GLY A 36 3.17 8.88 11.00
CA GLY A 36 4.20 7.85 10.90
C GLY A 36 5.00 7.90 9.59
N ILE A 37 4.81 8.96 8.79
CA ILE A 37 5.57 9.24 7.57
C ILE A 37 6.78 10.05 8.00
N LYS A 38 7.84 9.34 8.39
CA LYS A 38 9.11 9.98 8.70
C LYS A 38 9.84 10.28 7.40
N GLU A 39 10.37 11.50 7.29
CA GLU A 39 11.38 11.82 6.28
C GLU A 39 12.47 10.72 6.33
N PRO A 40 12.85 10.14 5.19
CA PRO A 40 14.00 9.24 5.19
C PRO A 40 15.19 10.02 5.74
N SER A 41 16.18 9.33 6.32
CA SER A 41 17.45 9.95 6.69
C SER A 41 18.25 10.28 5.42
N ILE A 42 17.73 11.19 4.60
CA ILE A 42 18.40 11.71 3.42
C ILE A 42 19.38 12.75 3.94
N SER A 43 20.65 12.63 3.56
CA SER A 43 21.70 13.59 3.91
C SER A 43 21.54 14.94 3.19
N GLN A 44 20.56 15.06 2.29
CA GLN A 44 20.30 16.22 1.46
C GLN A 44 19.33 17.18 2.17
N SER A 45 19.52 18.47 1.95
CA SER A 45 18.58 19.47 2.47
C SER A 45 17.26 19.43 1.68
N LYS A 46 16.16 19.84 2.31
CA LYS A 46 14.85 19.95 1.66
C LYS A 46 14.91 20.77 0.35
N SER A 47 15.72 21.83 0.33
CA SER A 47 15.91 22.68 -0.85
C SER A 47 16.54 21.93 -2.03
N GLU A 48 17.51 21.06 -1.76
CA GLU A 48 18.17 20.24 -2.79
C GLU A 48 17.21 19.23 -3.40
N ILE A 49 16.35 18.62 -2.58
CA ILE A 49 15.31 17.69 -3.05
C ILE A 49 14.30 18.43 -3.94
N GLU A 50 13.84 19.60 -3.51
CA GLU A 50 12.89 20.42 -4.30
C GLU A 50 13.48 20.85 -5.65
N GLU A 51 14.76 21.20 -5.70
CA GLU A 51 15.47 21.56 -6.92
C GLU A 51 15.61 20.34 -7.86
N ALA A 52 16.04 19.20 -7.33
CA ALA A 52 16.15 17.95 -8.10
C ALA A 52 14.79 17.50 -8.68
N VAL A 53 13.70 17.64 -7.93
CA VAL A 53 12.35 17.31 -8.40
C VAL A 53 11.91 18.25 -9.53
N LYS A 54 12.20 19.55 -9.43
CA LYS A 54 11.91 20.53 -10.50
C LYS A 54 12.71 20.21 -11.76
N ASP A 55 14.00 19.91 -11.62
CA ASP A 55 14.86 19.55 -12.74
C ASP A 55 14.38 18.25 -13.41
N HIS A 56 13.99 17.25 -12.63
CA HIS A 56 13.39 16.01 -13.15
C HIS A 56 12.10 16.29 -13.92
N PHE A 57 11.21 17.14 -13.40
CA PHE A 57 9.98 17.53 -14.08
C PHE A 57 10.26 18.15 -15.45
N VAL A 58 11.15 19.15 -15.52
CA VAL A 58 11.49 19.82 -16.79
C VAL A 58 12.12 18.85 -17.77
N ARG A 59 13.03 17.98 -17.31
CA ARG A 59 13.73 17.00 -18.16
C ARG A 59 12.81 15.90 -18.69
N SER A 60 11.81 15.50 -17.93
CA SER A 60 10.90 14.41 -18.28
C SER A 60 9.62 14.88 -18.98
N LEU A 61 9.36 16.19 -19.01
CA LEU A 61 8.21 16.77 -19.69
C LEU A 61 8.33 16.58 -21.21
N ARG A 62 7.40 15.82 -21.77
CA ARG A 62 7.28 15.56 -23.21
C ARG A 62 5.86 15.77 -23.67
N ARG A 63 5.68 15.96 -24.97
CA ARG A 63 4.36 16.01 -25.59
C ARG A 63 4.21 14.79 -26.48
N ASP A 64 3.12 14.06 -26.33
CA ASP A 64 2.83 12.91 -27.18
C ASP A 64 2.27 13.32 -28.55
N ASP A 65 2.10 12.34 -29.43
CA ASP A 65 1.60 12.54 -30.79
C ASP A 65 0.14 13.07 -30.81
N GLU A 66 -0.60 12.91 -29.72
CA GLU A 66 -1.95 13.44 -29.51
C GLU A 66 -1.94 14.86 -28.91
N GLY A 67 -0.76 15.40 -28.62
CA GLY A 67 -0.58 16.73 -28.07
C GLY A 67 -0.77 16.85 -26.57
N ARG A 68 -0.78 15.75 -25.81
CA ARG A 68 -0.87 15.72 -24.34
C ARG A 68 0.51 15.81 -23.71
N TYR A 69 0.60 16.50 -22.58
CA TYR A 69 1.82 16.53 -21.78
C TYR A 69 1.96 15.24 -20.97
N GLN A 70 3.13 14.62 -21.06
CA GLN A 70 3.54 13.46 -20.29
C GLN A 70 4.77 13.83 -19.47
N VAL A 71 4.82 13.39 -18.21
CA VAL A 71 5.93 13.62 -17.30
C VAL A 71 6.20 12.35 -16.52
N SER A 72 7.47 12.06 -16.25
CA SER A 72 7.83 10.91 -15.41
C SER A 72 7.56 11.23 -13.94
N LEU A 73 7.17 10.22 -13.17
CA LEU A 73 7.01 10.37 -11.73
C LEU A 73 8.39 10.59 -11.09
N PRO A 74 8.53 11.57 -10.18
CA PRO A 74 9.78 11.79 -9.47
C PRO A 74 9.97 10.68 -8.44
N TRP A 75 10.87 9.74 -8.74
CA TRP A 75 11.29 8.70 -7.81
C TRP A 75 12.44 9.19 -6.93
N LEU A 76 12.45 8.78 -5.67
CA LEU A 76 13.63 8.95 -4.82
C LEU A 76 14.76 8.05 -5.34
N GLU A 77 15.96 8.61 -5.52
CA GLU A 77 17.11 7.86 -6.04
C GLU A 77 17.48 6.67 -5.14
N VAL A 78 17.33 6.85 -3.82
CA VAL A 78 17.58 5.81 -2.82
C VAL A 78 16.24 5.28 -2.32
N HIS A 79 15.83 4.14 -2.84
CA HIS A 79 14.67 3.38 -2.38
C HIS A 79 15.10 1.94 -2.11
N PRO A 80 14.63 1.32 -1.01
CA PRO A 80 14.95 -0.07 -0.73
C PRO A 80 14.32 -0.97 -1.82
N GLU A 81 15.05 -2.00 -2.23
CA GLU A 81 14.50 -3.01 -3.15
C GLU A 81 13.23 -3.65 -2.55
N LEU A 82 12.23 -3.87 -3.40
CA LEU A 82 11.04 -4.62 -3.02
C LEU A 82 11.42 -6.09 -2.83
N SER A 83 11.04 -6.66 -1.69
CA SER A 83 11.26 -8.09 -1.47
C SER A 83 10.33 -8.92 -2.34
N ASP A 84 10.83 -10.05 -2.84
CA ASP A 84 9.99 -11.06 -3.48
C ASP A 84 8.96 -11.60 -2.47
N ASN A 85 7.71 -11.74 -2.93
CA ASN A 85 6.60 -12.26 -2.13
C ASN A 85 5.78 -13.34 -2.88
N ARG A 86 6.31 -13.90 -3.97
CA ARG A 86 5.62 -14.83 -4.87
C ARG A 86 4.93 -15.97 -4.14
N ASN A 87 5.62 -16.60 -3.19
CA ASN A 87 5.09 -17.73 -2.41
C ASN A 87 3.79 -17.38 -1.67
N ILE A 88 3.72 -16.19 -1.09
CA ILE A 88 2.53 -15.73 -0.36
C ILE A 88 1.42 -15.36 -1.34
N ALA A 89 1.75 -14.69 -2.44
CA ALA A 89 0.80 -14.32 -3.47
C ALA A 89 0.12 -15.55 -4.09
N GLU A 90 0.89 -16.57 -4.49
CA GLU A 90 0.37 -17.82 -5.05
C GLU A 90 -0.53 -18.58 -4.06
N ARG A 91 -0.15 -18.66 -2.78
CA ARG A 91 -0.99 -19.30 -1.75
C ARG A 91 -2.31 -18.56 -1.58
N ARG A 92 -2.29 -17.23 -1.57
CA ARG A 92 -3.50 -16.41 -1.46
C ARG A 92 -4.37 -16.51 -2.71
N LEU A 93 -3.78 -16.58 -3.90
CA LEU A 93 -4.49 -16.81 -5.15
C LEU A 93 -5.24 -18.15 -5.13
N LYS A 94 -4.56 -19.26 -4.80
CA LYS A 94 -5.20 -20.59 -4.69
C LYS A 94 -6.35 -20.61 -3.67
N SER A 95 -6.19 -19.89 -2.55
CA SER A 95 -7.26 -19.75 -1.55
C SER A 95 -8.45 -18.94 -2.07
N CYS A 96 -8.16 -17.84 -2.78
CA CYS A 96 -9.14 -16.98 -3.43
C CYS A 96 -9.98 -17.77 -4.45
N GLU A 97 -9.32 -18.50 -5.36
CA GLU A 97 -9.97 -19.34 -6.37
C GLU A 97 -10.89 -20.38 -5.74
N ARG A 98 -10.42 -21.12 -4.73
CA ARG A 98 -11.23 -22.10 -4.01
C ARG A 98 -12.46 -21.46 -3.35
N SER A 99 -12.32 -20.25 -2.79
CA SER A 99 -13.43 -19.52 -2.18
C SER A 99 -14.46 -19.07 -3.22
N LEU A 100 -14.00 -18.58 -4.37
CA LEU A 100 -14.85 -18.16 -5.49
C LEU A 100 -15.58 -19.34 -6.15
N GLN A 101 -14.89 -20.47 -6.33
CA GLN A 101 -15.50 -21.71 -6.84
C GLN A 101 -16.63 -22.18 -5.92
N LYS A 102 -16.41 -22.20 -4.59
CA LYS A 102 -17.46 -22.57 -3.62
C LYS A 102 -18.69 -21.65 -3.67
N ARG A 103 -18.51 -20.41 -4.11
CA ARG A 103 -19.59 -19.41 -4.27
C ARG A 103 -20.15 -19.34 -5.69
N ASN A 104 -19.66 -20.17 -6.62
CA ASN A 104 -20.01 -20.16 -8.04
C ASN A 104 -19.82 -18.80 -8.73
N CYS A 105 -18.82 -18.01 -8.32
CA CYS A 105 -18.56 -16.67 -8.87
C CYS A 105 -17.15 -16.50 -9.45
N LEU A 106 -16.42 -17.60 -9.68
CA LEU A 106 -15.08 -17.57 -10.29
C LEU A 106 -15.11 -16.92 -11.68
N GLN A 107 -16.05 -17.32 -12.54
CA GLN A 107 -16.12 -16.78 -13.91
C GLN A 107 -16.43 -15.29 -13.94
N GLU A 108 -17.35 -14.83 -13.09
CA GLU A 108 -17.67 -13.40 -12.93
C GLU A 108 -16.43 -12.62 -12.49
N TYR A 109 -15.65 -13.18 -11.57
CA TYR A 109 -14.42 -12.55 -11.07
C TYR A 109 -13.33 -12.48 -12.15
N GLU A 110 -13.11 -13.55 -12.92
CA GLU A 110 -12.16 -13.57 -14.05
C GLU A 110 -12.52 -12.55 -15.13
N ASN A 111 -13.82 -12.36 -15.39
CA ASN A 111 -14.28 -11.41 -16.40
C ASN A 111 -13.88 -9.96 -16.07
N ILE A 112 -13.76 -9.61 -14.78
CA ILE A 112 -13.26 -8.29 -14.36
C ILE A 112 -11.82 -8.08 -14.84
N PHE A 113 -10.96 -9.09 -14.70
CA PHE A 113 -9.58 -8.97 -15.17
C PHE A 113 -9.50 -8.94 -16.70
N LYS A 114 -10.38 -9.68 -17.40
CA LYS A 114 -10.47 -9.61 -18.87
C LYS A 114 -10.90 -8.21 -19.35
N GLU A 115 -11.86 -7.59 -18.66
CA GLU A 115 -12.29 -6.21 -18.91
C GLU A 115 -11.11 -5.25 -18.71
N TRP A 116 -10.38 -5.36 -17.59
CA TRP A 116 -9.20 -4.52 -17.33
C TRP A 116 -8.08 -4.70 -18.35
N VAL A 117 -7.88 -5.90 -18.88
CA VAL A 117 -6.96 -6.13 -20.01
C VAL A 117 -7.47 -5.41 -21.27
N SER A 118 -8.77 -5.50 -21.57
CA SER A 118 -9.36 -4.84 -22.74
C SER A 118 -9.31 -3.32 -22.66
N GLU A 119 -9.43 -2.77 -21.46
CA GLU A 119 -9.32 -1.35 -21.15
C GLU A 119 -7.87 -0.87 -21.02
N LYS A 120 -6.89 -1.79 -21.16
CA LYS A 120 -5.45 -1.54 -20.98
C LYS A 120 -5.09 -0.98 -19.61
N ILE A 121 -5.85 -1.35 -18.57
CA ILE A 121 -5.55 -1.05 -17.17
C ILE A 121 -4.48 -2.00 -16.64
N ILE A 122 -4.49 -3.25 -17.09
CA ILE A 122 -3.49 -4.27 -16.77
C ILE A 122 -3.02 -4.97 -18.05
N GLU A 123 -1.85 -5.59 -18.01
CA GLU A 123 -1.30 -6.38 -19.09
C GLU A 123 -0.86 -7.76 -18.60
N SER A 124 -0.69 -8.70 -19.54
CA SER A 124 -0.15 -10.02 -19.24
C SER A 124 1.38 -9.93 -19.21
N VAL A 125 1.99 -10.54 -18.20
CA VAL A 125 3.45 -10.62 -18.09
C VAL A 125 3.91 -11.89 -18.81
N GLU A 126 4.92 -11.75 -19.67
CA GLU A 126 5.47 -12.88 -20.42
C GLU A 126 6.15 -13.89 -19.48
N PRO A 127 5.99 -15.21 -19.69
CA PRO A 127 6.57 -16.23 -18.81
C PRO A 127 8.09 -16.12 -18.62
N GLU A 128 8.81 -15.68 -19.64
CA GLU A 128 10.26 -15.49 -19.61
C GLU A 128 10.68 -14.36 -18.68
N GLU A 129 9.88 -13.29 -18.59
CA GLU A 129 10.10 -12.16 -17.68
C GLU A 129 9.86 -12.59 -16.23
N LEU A 130 8.76 -13.32 -16.01
CA LEU A 130 8.41 -13.89 -14.71
C LEU A 130 9.46 -14.89 -14.19
N ALA A 131 10.20 -15.55 -15.09
CA ALA A 131 11.26 -16.49 -14.73
C ALA A 131 12.62 -15.81 -14.47
N ARG A 132 12.85 -14.64 -15.07
CA ARG A 132 14.15 -13.94 -15.04
C ARG A 132 14.28 -12.99 -13.86
N GLU A 133 13.17 -12.39 -13.44
CA GLU A 133 13.19 -11.30 -12.45
C GLU A 133 12.46 -11.67 -11.16
N LYS A 134 12.97 -11.14 -10.03
CA LYS A 134 12.25 -11.17 -8.76
C LYS A 134 11.13 -10.14 -8.82
N GLY A 135 9.89 -10.61 -8.79
CA GLY A 135 8.70 -9.75 -8.80
C GLY A 135 8.16 -9.49 -7.40
N HIS A 136 7.54 -8.32 -7.21
CA HIS A 136 6.65 -8.08 -6.08
C HIS A 136 5.20 -8.15 -6.56
N PHE A 137 4.47 -9.15 -6.08
CA PHE A 137 3.11 -9.44 -6.50
C PHE A 137 2.11 -8.76 -5.55
N LEU A 138 0.95 -8.37 -6.07
CA LEU A 138 -0.13 -7.81 -5.26
C LEU A 138 -1.20 -8.89 -5.05
N PRO A 139 -1.23 -9.59 -3.90
CA PRO A 139 -2.29 -10.56 -3.64
C PRO A 139 -3.63 -9.84 -3.61
N HIS A 140 -4.65 -10.43 -4.22
CA HIS A 140 -5.99 -9.86 -4.25
C HIS A 140 -7.03 -10.78 -3.61
N ARG A 141 -8.17 -10.19 -3.23
CA ARG A 141 -9.35 -10.90 -2.75
C ARG A 141 -10.63 -10.25 -3.28
N PRO A 142 -11.72 -11.02 -3.46
CA PRO A 142 -13.01 -10.46 -3.81
C PRO A 142 -13.65 -9.79 -2.59
N VAL A 143 -14.18 -8.58 -2.79
CA VAL A 143 -15.15 -7.95 -1.89
C VAL A 143 -16.50 -7.91 -2.58
N PHE A 144 -17.51 -8.44 -1.91
CA PHE A 144 -18.88 -8.47 -2.41
C PHE A 144 -19.64 -7.28 -1.85
N LYS A 145 -20.22 -6.46 -2.73
CA LYS A 145 -21.08 -5.35 -2.33
C LYS A 145 -22.48 -5.57 -2.88
N GLU A 146 -23.42 -5.81 -1.97
CA GLU A 146 -24.84 -5.91 -2.31
C GLU A 146 -25.35 -4.57 -2.82
N ASN A 147 -26.25 -4.59 -3.80
CA ASN A 147 -26.88 -3.40 -4.40
C ASN A 147 -25.91 -2.41 -5.07
N SER A 148 -24.76 -2.90 -5.58
CA SER A 148 -23.82 -2.11 -6.38
C SER A 148 -23.92 -2.50 -7.86
N THR A 149 -23.65 -1.54 -8.76
CA THR A 149 -23.42 -1.81 -10.20
C THR A 149 -22.28 -2.82 -10.38
N THR A 150 -21.16 -2.61 -9.68
CA THR A 150 -20.06 -3.59 -9.59
C THR A 150 -20.19 -4.46 -8.34
N ARG A 151 -20.83 -5.63 -8.47
CA ARG A 151 -21.15 -6.56 -7.37
C ARG A 151 -19.91 -7.15 -6.70
N ILE A 152 -18.87 -7.48 -7.48
CA ILE A 152 -17.62 -8.09 -7.01
C ILE A 152 -16.47 -7.14 -7.34
N ARG A 153 -15.59 -6.86 -6.37
CA ARG A 153 -14.46 -5.95 -6.54
C ARG A 153 -13.16 -6.64 -6.12
N PRO A 154 -12.14 -6.73 -6.99
CA PRO A 154 -10.81 -7.11 -6.57
C PRO A 154 -10.22 -6.05 -5.62
N VAL A 155 -9.80 -6.47 -4.44
CA VAL A 155 -9.05 -5.62 -3.50
C VAL A 155 -7.65 -6.19 -3.35
N PHE A 156 -6.66 -5.37 -3.67
CA PHE A 156 -5.25 -5.73 -3.61
C PHE A 156 -4.65 -5.38 -2.25
N ASP A 157 -3.81 -6.27 -1.74
CA ASP A 157 -3.01 -6.05 -0.54
C ASP A 157 -1.60 -5.61 -0.91
N ALA A 158 -1.43 -4.30 -1.08
CA ALA A 158 -0.12 -3.68 -1.34
C ALA A 158 0.85 -3.74 -0.15
N SER A 159 0.38 -4.17 1.03
CA SER A 159 1.24 -4.33 2.21
C SER A 159 1.82 -5.74 2.34
N ALA A 160 1.44 -6.65 1.43
CA ALA A 160 1.82 -8.04 1.49
C ALA A 160 3.32 -8.23 1.23
N LYS A 161 4.06 -8.55 2.29
CA LYS A 161 5.49 -8.87 2.22
C LYS A 161 5.75 -10.25 2.78
N GLU A 162 6.68 -10.97 2.17
CA GLU A 162 7.19 -12.19 2.78
C GLU A 162 7.90 -11.81 4.08
N ARG A 163 7.45 -12.39 5.20
CA ARG A 163 8.17 -12.26 6.46
C ARG A 163 9.47 -13.02 6.29
N THR A 164 10.53 -12.33 5.89
CA THR A 164 11.88 -12.77 6.19
C THR A 164 11.92 -12.84 7.71
N ILE A 165 11.83 -14.05 8.26
CA ILE A 165 12.21 -14.31 9.64
C ILE A 165 13.73 -14.09 9.65
N VAL A 166 14.15 -12.83 9.72
CA VAL A 166 15.46 -12.53 10.24
C VAL A 166 15.33 -13.03 11.67
N LEU A 167 15.92 -14.18 11.96
CA LEU A 167 16.19 -14.58 13.34
C LEU A 167 16.88 -13.35 13.95
N LYS A 168 16.15 -12.55 14.73
CA LYS A 168 16.75 -11.59 15.65
C LYS A 168 17.42 -12.43 16.75
N ARG A 169 18.47 -13.16 16.37
CA ARG A 169 19.51 -13.66 17.28
C ARG A 169 20.33 -12.44 17.65
N GLY A 170 19.82 -11.71 18.62
CA GLY A 170 20.43 -10.51 19.16
C GLY A 170 19.77 -10.25 20.51
N LEU A 171 20.16 -11.06 21.50
CA LEU A 171 20.13 -10.67 22.90
C LEU A 171 20.70 -9.25 23.01
N ILE A 172 19.88 -8.30 23.41
CA ILE A 172 20.35 -7.04 23.97
C ILE A 172 19.83 -7.01 25.41
N ILE A 173 20.70 -7.47 26.31
CA ILE A 173 20.66 -7.11 27.72
C ILE A 173 21.19 -5.67 27.77
N TRP A 174 20.47 -4.81 28.47
CA TRP A 174 20.87 -3.43 28.72
C TRP A 174 22.18 -3.36 29.51
N ASN A 175 23.05 -2.42 29.16
CA ASN A 175 23.78 -1.60 30.12
C ASN A 175 24.02 -0.22 29.50
#